data_AF-A0A3C1G6S5-F1
#
_entry.id   AF-A0A3C1G6S5-F1
#
_cell.length_a   1.000
_cell.length_b   1.000
_cell.length_c   1.000
_cell.angle_alpha   90.00
_cell.angle_beta   90.00
_cell.angle_gamma   90.00
#
_symmetry.space_group_name_H-M   'P 1'
#
loop_
_entity.id
_entity.type
_entity.pdbx_description
1 polymer ?
#
loop_
_entity_poly.entity_id
_entity_poly.type
_entity_poly.pdbx_seq_one_letter_code
_entity_poly.pdbx_strand_id
1 'polypeptide(L)' 'MGAAFTPGGEPLDFRPFRLKKKVDAGADFIQTQGIYDLEMFKAQM' A
#
# COMPACT_ATOMS: atom_id res chain seq x y z
N MET A 1 -1.44 -5.51 -15.23
CA MET A 1 -2.20 -4.28 -14.90
C MET A 1 -1.67 -3.69 -13.59
N GLY A 2 -1.79 -2.38 -13.37
CA GLY A 2 -1.36 -1.72 -12.13
C GLY A 2 -2.50 -1.55 -11.12
N ALA A 3 -2.16 -1.32 -9.84
CA ALA A 3 -3.15 -1.01 -8.80
C ALA A 3 -2.72 0.16 -7.90
N ALA A 4 -3.69 0.96 -7.45
CA ALA A 4 -3.43 2.03 -6.49
C ALA A 4 -3.34 1.52 -5.05
N PHE A 5 -2.49 2.15 -4.24
CA PHE A 5 -2.33 1.91 -2.79
C PHE A 5 -2.30 3.24 -2.02
N THR A 6 -2.96 3.30 -0.87
CA THR A 6 -2.86 4.43 0.07
C THR A 6 -2.23 3.92 1.36
N PRO A 7 -0.97 4.26 1.67
CA PRO A 7 -0.29 3.78 2.87
C PRO A 7 -0.87 4.33 4.17
N GLY A 8 -1.21 5.62 4.20
CA GLY A 8 -1.67 6.33 5.41
C GLY A 8 -3.16 6.23 5.72
N GLY A 9 -3.89 5.28 5.11
CA GLY A 9 -5.31 5.09 5.42
C GLY A 9 -5.46 4.23 6.67
N GLU A 10 -6.33 4.59 7.61
CA GLU A 10 -6.61 3.73 8.76
C GLU A 10 -7.49 2.51 8.39
N PRO A 11 -7.38 1.39 9.12
CA PRO A 11 -6.34 1.11 10.12
C PRO A 11 -5.00 0.75 9.45
N LEU A 12 -3.87 1.26 10.01
CA LEU A 12 -2.55 1.23 9.38
C LEU A 12 -1.95 -0.19 9.26
N ASP A 13 -2.16 -1.01 10.29
CA ASP A 13 -1.76 -2.42 10.35
C ASP A 13 -2.43 -3.28 9.27
N PHE A 14 -3.62 -2.92 8.82
CA PHE A 14 -4.36 -3.62 7.78
C PHE A 14 -3.88 -3.28 6.35
N ARG A 15 -3.11 -2.20 6.17
CA ARG A 15 -2.73 -1.70 4.84
C ARG A 15 -1.86 -2.67 4.04
N PRO A 16 -0.85 -3.32 4.64
CA PRO A 16 -0.09 -4.37 3.95
C PRO A 16 -0.97 -5.56 3.52
N PHE A 17 -1.92 -6.00 4.35
CA PHE A 17 -2.82 -7.10 4.01
C PHE A 17 -3.74 -6.76 2.83
N ARG A 18 -4.24 -5.51 2.77
CA ARG A 18 -5.03 -5.03 1.64
C ARG A 18 -4.20 -4.89 0.37
N LEU A 19 -2.93 -4.48 0.49
CA LEU A 19 -1.99 -4.45 -0.62
C LEU A 19 -1.75 -5.85 -1.18
N LYS A 20 -1.53 -6.84 -0.31
CA LYS A 20 -1.36 -8.24 -0.70
C LYS A 20 -2.51 -8.76 -1.56
N LYS A 21 -3.76 -8.44 -1.21
CA LYS A 21 -4.93 -8.84 -2.03
C LYS A 21 -4.90 -8.31 -3.46
N LYS A 22 -4.29 -7.13 -3.70
CA LYS A 22 -4.12 -6.57 -5.05
C LYS A 22 -3.03 -7.30 -5.82
N VAL A 23 -1.93 -7.65 -5.15
CA VAL A 23 -0.85 -8.46 -5.73
C VAL A 23 -1.37 -9.84 -6.10
N ASP A 24 -2.09 -10.51 -5.19
CA ASP A 24 -2.67 -11.83 -5.42
C ASP A 24 -3.73 -11.83 -6.55
N ALA A 25 -4.34 -10.67 -6.82
CA ALA A 25 -5.25 -10.46 -7.95
C ALA A 25 -4.53 -10.16 -9.30
N GLY A 26 -3.20 -10.16 -9.33
CA GLY A 26 -2.40 -10.00 -10.55
C GLY A 26 -1.95 -8.56 -10.85
N ALA A 27 -1.74 -7.73 -9.83
CA ALA A 27 -1.14 -6.40 -10.03
C ALA A 27 0.38 -6.50 -10.27
N ASP A 28 0.86 -6.01 -11.41
CA ASP A 28 2.29 -6.02 -11.77
C ASP A 28 3.08 -4.89 -11.11
N PHE A 29 2.41 -3.77 -10.81
CA PHE A 29 2.99 -2.63 -10.12
C PHE A 29 1.96 -1.90 -9.26
N ILE A 30 2.46 -1.15 -8.29
CA ILE A 30 1.66 -0.40 -7.33
C ILE A 30 2.00 1.08 -7.43
N GLN A 31 0.98 1.92 -7.53
CA GLN A 31 1.13 3.37 -7.47
C GLN A 31 0.55 3.88 -6.15
N THR A 32 1.38 4.58 -5.36
CA THR A 32 0.93 5.16 -4.09
C THR A 32 0.27 6.53 -4.29
N GLN A 33 -0.59 6.92 -3.35
CA GLN A 33 -0.84 8.35 -3.13
C GLN A 33 0.43 9.05 -2.59
N GLY A 34 0.39 10.38 -2.50
CA GLY A 34 1.52 11.17 -1.96
C GLY A 34 1.90 10.71 -0.56
N ILE A 35 3.20 10.51 -0.34
CA ILE A 35 3.76 10.07 0.93
C ILE A 35 4.46 11.26 1.57
N TYR A 36 3.88 11.77 2.66
CA TYR A 36 4.41 12.90 3.41
C TYR A 36 5.06 12.48 4.73
N ASP A 37 4.79 11.26 5.19
CA ASP A 37 5.44 10.62 6.34
C ASP A 37 6.17 9.36 5.87
N LEU A 38 7.50 9.47 5.77
CA LEU A 38 8.37 8.39 5.32
C LEU A 38 8.58 7.32 6.38
N GLU A 39 8.51 7.67 7.66
CA GLU A 39 8.73 6.72 8.75
C GLU A 39 7.53 5.79 8.90
N MET A 40 6.31 6.35 8.82
CA MET A 40 5.08 5.55 8.74
C MET A 40 5.09 4.61 7.53
N PHE A 41 5.55 5.08 6.37
CA PHE A 41 5.59 4.24 5.17
C PHE A 41 6.62 3.12 5.28
N LYS A 42 7.83 3.41 5.77
CA LYS A 42 8.88 2.39 5.98
C LYS A 42 8.44 1.31 6.97
N ALA A 43 7.67 1.67 8.00
CA ALA A 43 7.16 0.70 8.98
C ALA A 43 6.20 -0.35 8.39
N GLN A 44 5.71 -0.13 7.17
CA GLN A 44 4.82 -1.06 6.45
C GLN A 44 5.56 -2.01 5.49
N MET A 45 6.88 -1.85 5.32
CA MET A 45 7.71 -2.64 4.40
C MET A 45 8.43 -3.79 5.08
#